data_AF-A0A2K9LUQ1-F1
#
_entry.id   AF-A0A2K9LUQ1-F1
#
_cell.length_a   1.000
_cell.length_b   1.000
_cell.length_c   1.000
_cell.angle_alpha   90.00
_cell.angle_beta   90.00
_cell.angle_gamma   90.00
#
_symmetry.space_group_name_H-M   'P 1'
#
loop_
_entity.id
_entity.type
_entity.pdbx_description
1 polymer ?
#
loop_
_entity_poly.entity_id
_entity_poly.type
_entity_poly.pdbx_seq_one_letter_code
_entity_poly.pdbx_strand_id
1 'polypeptide(L)' 'MASVVVREGEPIEKALKRFQKVAASNKSEARRREYHLSKKEKRIYKQKQNRKFG' A
#
# COMPACT_ATOMS: atom_id res chain seq x y z
N MET A 1 -1.51 1.42 -11.60
CA MET A 1 -2.17 0.54 -10.60
C MET A 1 -1.90 -0.89 -11.02
N ALA A 2 -1.46 -1.77 -10.11
CA ALA A 2 -1.21 -3.17 -10.46
C ALA A 2 -2.54 -3.91 -10.69
N SER A 3 -2.74 -4.49 -11.88
CA SER A 3 -3.88 -5.36 -12.18
C SER A 3 -3.70 -6.70 -11.47
N VAL A 4 -4.63 -7.06 -10.59
CA VAL A 4 -4.64 -8.39 -9.96
C VAL A 4 -5.26 -9.37 -10.95
N VAL A 5 -4.42 -10.12 -11.66
CA VAL A 5 -4.88 -11.14 -12.60
C VAL A 5 -5.29 -12.38 -11.81
N VAL A 6 -6.59 -12.70 -11.81
CA VAL A 6 -7.11 -13.96 -11.28
C VAL A 6 -6.73 -15.08 -12.25
N ARG A 7 -6.24 -16.20 -11.73
CA ARG A 7 -5.87 -17.36 -12.57
C ARG A 7 -7.05 -18.33 -12.61
N GLU A 8 -7.30 -18.94 -13.76
CA GLU A 8 -8.32 -19.99 -13.89
C GLU A 8 -7.98 -21.17 -12.97
N GLY A 9 -9.00 -21.67 -12.25
CA GLY A 9 -8.84 -22.75 -11.26
C GLY A 9 -8.31 -22.33 -9.89
N GLU A 10 -8.09 -21.03 -9.63
CA GLU A 10 -7.68 -20.56 -8.30
C GLU A 10 -8.87 -20.40 -7.34
N PRO A 11 -8.77 -20.91 -6.08
CA PRO A 11 -9.75 -20.61 -5.04
C PRO A 11 -9.86 -19.10 -4.74
N ILE A 12 -11.09 -18.60 -4.54
CA ILE A 12 -11.35 -17.17 -4.24
C ILE A 12 -10.48 -16.63 -3.12
N GLU A 13 -10.29 -17.39 -2.06
CA GLU A 13 -9.55 -16.96 -0.86
C GLU A 13 -8.11 -16.57 -1.22
N LYS A 14 -7.49 -17.31 -2.14
CA LYS A 14 -6.12 -17.05 -2.58
C LYS A 14 -6.04 -15.82 -3.48
N ALA A 15 -7.03 -15.63 -4.35
CA ALA A 15 -7.18 -14.41 -5.13
C ALA A 15 -7.39 -13.17 -4.23
N LEU A 16 -8.29 -13.28 -3.24
CA LEU A 16 -8.58 -12.24 -2.25
C LEU A 16 -7.35 -11.87 -1.43
N LYS A 17 -6.57 -12.85 -0.96
CA LYS A 17 -5.34 -12.60 -0.21
C LYS A 17 -4.33 -11.79 -1.03
N ARG A 18 -4.20 -12.09 -2.34
CA ARG A 18 -3.34 -11.32 -3.25
C ARG A 18 -3.87 -9.91 -3.50
N PHE A 19 -5.18 -9.78 -3.71
CA PHE A 19 -5.83 -8.49 -3.85
C PHE A 19 -5.64 -7.62 -2.61
N GLN A 20 -5.90 -8.14 -1.41
CA GLN A 20 -5.73 -7.42 -0.15
C GLN A 20 -4.29 -6.94 0.05
N LYS A 21 -3.30 -7.77 -0.28
CA LYS A 21 -1.87 -7.39 -0.21
C LYS A 21 -1.56 -6.18 -1.09
N VAL A 22 -2.04 -6.18 -2.33
CA VAL A 22 -1.83 -5.06 -3.27
C VAL A 22 -2.63 -3.83 -2.85
N ALA A 23 -3.89 -4.01 -2.44
CA ALA A 23 -4.79 -2.95 -2.01
C ALA A 23 -4.27 -2.22 -0.74
N ALA A 24 -3.64 -2.93 0.19
CA ALA A 24 -3.09 -2.33 1.41
C ALA A 24 -2.05 -1.25 1.12
N SER A 25 -1.15 -1.50 0.16
CA SER A 25 -0.14 -0.53 -0.28
C SER A 25 -0.81 0.71 -0.90
N ASN A 26 -1.74 0.49 -1.83
CA ASN A 26 -2.46 1.58 -2.51
C ASN A 26 -3.28 2.44 -1.52
N LYS A 27 -3.95 1.81 -0.54
CA LYS A 27 -4.73 2.52 0.48
C LYS A 27 -3.85 3.41 1.38
N SER A 28 -2.61 3.01 1.65
CA SER A 28 -1.68 3.82 2.44
C SER A 28 -1.20 5.05 1.67
N GLU A 29 -0.96 4.90 0.37
CA GLU A 29 -0.54 6.00 -0.50
C GLU A 29 -1.68 6.98 -0.78
N ALA A 30 -2.90 6.49 -1.00
CA ALA A 30 -4.08 7.32 -1.16
C ALA A 30 -4.31 8.23 0.06
N ARG A 31 -4.26 7.67 1.29
CA ARG A 31 -4.37 8.44 2.54
C ARG A 31 -3.26 9.48 2.69
N ARG A 32 -2.05 9.19 2.22
CA ARG A 32 -0.93 10.15 2.25
C ARG A 32 -1.13 11.32 1.28
N ARG A 33 -1.83 11.09 0.16
CA ARG A 33 -2.09 12.10 -0.87
C ARG A 33 -3.40 12.88 -0.63
N GLU A 34 -4.22 12.45 0.33
CA GLU A 34 -5.48 13.10 0.71
C GLU A 34 -5.29 14.57 1.10
N TYR A 35 -4.17 14.89 1.74
CA TYR A 35 -3.80 16.25 2.12
C TYR A 35 -2.38 16.58 1.66
N HIS A 36 -2.12 17.84 1.35
CA HIS A 36 -0.78 18.30 1.03
C HIS A 36 0.12 18.27 2.28
N LEU A 37 1.26 17.59 2.19
CA LEU A 37 2.29 17.59 3.22
C LEU A 37 3.46 18.50 2.82
N SER A 38 3.88 19.35 3.75
CA SER A 38 5.08 20.18 3.64
C SER A 38 6.35 19.32 3.52
N LYS A 39 7.46 19.94 3.09
CA LYS A 39 8.76 19.25 3.00
C LYS A 39 9.22 18.69 4.36
N LYS A 40 8.94 19.40 5.47
CA LYS A 40 9.27 18.99 6.84
C LYS A 40 8.52 17.72 7.23
N GLU A 41 7.21 17.68 6.99
CA GLU A 41 6.36 16.52 7.33
C GLU A 41 6.73 15.29 6.50
N LYS A 42 7.02 15.48 5.21
CA LYS A 42 7.53 14.41 4.34
C LYS A 42 8.83 13.79 4.89
N ARG A 43 9.73 14.59 5.44
CA ARG A 43 10.99 14.12 6.06
C ARG A 43 10.73 13.31 7.33
N ILE A 44 9.88 13.82 8.23
CA ILE A 44 9.49 13.13 9.47
C ILE A 44 8.82 11.79 9.15
N TYR A 45 7.90 11.78 8.17
CA TYR A 45 7.23 10.56 7.72
C TYR A 45 8.25 9.51 7.23
N LYS A 46 9.20 9.90 6.36
CA LYS A 46 10.23 8.98 5.86
C LYS A 46 11.12 8.44 6.99
N GLN A 47 11.51 9.29 7.94
CA GLN A 47 12.29 8.86 9.10
C GLN A 47 11.54 7.85 9.97
N LYS A 48 10.25 8.07 10.23
CA LYS A 48 9.40 7.13 10.98
C LYS A 48 9.23 5.79 10.25
N GLN A 49 9.06 5.81 8.93
CA GLN A 49 8.99 4.58 8.12
C GLN A 49 10.27 3.77 8.26
N ASN A 50 11.45 4.40 8.10
CA ASN A 50 12.72 3.69 8.21
C ASN A 50 12.96 3.08 9.61
N ARG A 51 12.55 3.76 10.68
CA ARG A 51 12.65 3.23 12.06
C ARG A 51 11.75 2.01 12.33
N LYS A 52 10.66 1.85 11.57
CA LYS A 52 9.72 0.75 11.77
C LYS A 52 10.24 -0.58 11.20
N PHE A 53 11.22 -0.52 10.29
CA PHE A 53 11.78 -1.68 9.59
C PHE A 53 13.28 -1.88 9.85
N GLY A 54 13.87 -1.09 10.75
CA GLY A 54 15.26 -1.21 11.19
C GLY A 54 15.35 -1.79 12.60
#